data_AF-A0A485D6L2-F1
#
_entry.id   AF-A0A485D6L2-F1
#
_cell.length_a   1.000
_cell.length_b   1.000
_cell.length_c   1.000
_cell.angle_alpha   90.00
_cell.angle_beta   90.00
_cell.angle_gamma   90.00
#
_symmetry.space_group_name_H-M   'P 1'
#
loop_
_entity.id
_entity.type
_entity.pdbx_description
1 polymer ?
#
loop_
_entity_poly.entity_id
_entity_poly.type
_entity_poly.pdbx_seq_one_letter_code
_entity_poly.pdbx_strand_id
1 'polypeptide(L)'
;MTERSERTVEEAEKKPDITWSTDAVMTKQQKTALNMAKFIQAQSLLLLEKLNELDLDIEADLCEALHEDAEHLFRSLTTRIDGLQEKY
;
A
#
# COMPACT_ATOMS: atom_id res chain seq x y z
N MET A 1 58.86 2.95 39.87
CA MET A 1 57.75 3.89 39.56
C MET A 1 58.08 4.50 38.22
N THR A 2 57.39 4.07 37.17
CA THR A 2 57.53 4.59 35.80
C THR A 2 56.14 4.60 35.19
N GLU A 3 55.78 5.75 34.61
CA GLU A 3 54.41 6.21 34.35
C GLU A 3 53.65 5.33 33.36
N ARG A 4 52.43 4.95 33.74
CA ARG A 4 51.48 4.20 32.91
C ARG A 4 50.61 5.20 32.15
N SER A 5 51.01 5.45 30.90
CA SER A 5 50.22 5.91 29.74
C SER A 5 48.73 6.18 30.00
N GLU A 6 48.39 7.44 30.26
CA GLU A 6 47.03 7.99 30.10
C GLU A 6 46.83 8.35 28.62
N ARG A 7 46.21 7.45 27.86
CA ARG A 7 45.53 7.82 26.62
C ARG A 7 44.06 7.49 26.82
N THR A 8 43.29 8.53 27.14
CA THR A 8 41.84 8.51 27.14
C THR A 8 41.37 8.17 25.73
N VAL A 9 41.00 6.91 25.55
CA VAL A 9 40.17 6.44 24.45
C VAL A 9 38.76 6.99 24.69
N GLU A 10 38.56 8.26 24.35
CA GLU A 10 37.24 8.90 24.34
C GLU A 10 37.03 9.58 22.99
N GLU A 11 37.21 8.81 21.93
CA GLU A 11 36.83 9.22 20.58
C GLU A 11 36.46 7.96 19.80
N ALA A 12 35.25 7.96 19.22
CA ALA A 12 34.69 6.98 18.29
C ALA A 12 33.57 6.04 18.78
N GLU A 13 32.55 6.57 19.46
CA GLU A 13 31.20 5.99 19.37
C GLU A 13 30.15 7.06 19.00
N LYS A 14 30.42 7.84 17.95
CA LYS A 14 29.37 8.60 17.28
C LYS A 14 28.48 7.63 16.51
N LYS A 15 27.46 7.12 17.19
CA LYS A 15 26.39 6.34 16.56
C LYS A 15 25.81 7.15 15.39
N PRO A 16 25.61 6.57 14.20
CA PRO A 16 24.95 7.28 13.12
C PRO A 16 23.52 7.57 13.56
N ASP A 17 23.19 8.86 13.61
CA ASP A 17 21.83 9.35 13.80
C ASP A 17 21.08 9.04 12.49
N ILE A 18 20.60 7.80 12.38
CA ILE A 18 19.76 7.38 11.26
C ILE A 18 18.38 7.94 11.58
N THR A 19 18.16 9.20 11.18
CA THR A 19 16.82 9.77 11.08
C THR A 19 16.09 9.01 9.98
N TRP A 20 15.39 7.95 10.37
CA TRP A 20 14.43 7.28 9.48
C TRP A 20 13.35 8.31 9.19
N SER A 21 13.30 8.78 7.94
CA SER A 21 12.20 9.62 7.49
C SER A 21 10.95 8.74 7.53
N THR A 22 10.01 9.05 8.41
CA THR A 22 8.74 8.35 8.63
C THR A 22 7.79 8.58 7.45
N ASP A 23 8.22 8.29 6.22
CA ASP A 23 7.27 8.01 5.16
C ASP A 23 6.64 6.67 5.53
N ALA A 24 5.47 6.73 6.17
CA ALA A 24 4.74 5.59 6.70
C ALA A 24 4.72 4.44 5.68
N VAL A 25 5.54 3.42 5.91
CA VAL A 25 5.74 2.33 4.95
C VAL A 25 4.45 1.51 4.86
N MET A 26 3.72 1.68 3.76
CA MET A 26 2.61 0.80 3.40
C MET A 26 3.11 -0.65 3.41
N THR A 27 2.49 -1.50 4.23
CA THR A 27 2.91 -2.90 4.33
C THR A 27 2.69 -3.62 3.00
N LYS A 28 3.46 -4.69 2.75
CA LYS A 28 3.27 -5.53 1.56
C LYS A 28 1.84 -6.06 1.46
N GLN A 29 1.24 -6.45 2.58
CA GLN A 29 -0.13 -6.97 2.63
C GLN A 29 -1.16 -5.89 2.25
N GLN A 30 -1.04 -4.68 2.77
CA GLN A 30 -1.89 -3.54 2.41
C GLN A 30 -1.79 -3.21 0.92
N LYS A 31 -0.55 -3.16 0.38
CA LYS A 31 -0.32 -2.92 -1.05
C LYS A 31 -0.92 -4.02 -1.91
N THR A 32 -0.79 -5.29 -1.51
CA THR A 32 -1.41 -6.42 -2.20
C THR A 32 -2.94 -6.31 -2.20
N ALA A 33 -3.56 -5.96 -1.07
CA ALA A 33 -5.02 -5.77 -0.99
C ALA A 33 -5.52 -4.66 -1.93
N LEU A 34 -4.83 -3.50 -1.95
CA LEU A 34 -5.14 -2.40 -2.87
C LEU A 34 -4.99 -2.81 -4.34
N ASN A 35 -3.89 -3.49 -4.66
CA ASN A 35 -3.64 -3.96 -6.02
C ASN A 35 -4.71 -4.94 -6.48
N MET A 36 -5.16 -5.85 -5.61
CA MET A 36 -6.23 -6.79 -5.95
C MET A 36 -7.56 -6.08 -6.18
N ALA A 37 -7.94 -5.13 -5.32
CA ALA A 37 -9.17 -4.36 -5.51
C ALA A 37 -9.14 -3.55 -6.82
N LYS A 38 -8.03 -2.89 -7.12
CA LYS A 38 -7.82 -2.18 -8.39
C LYS A 38 -7.84 -3.12 -9.60
N PHE A 39 -7.26 -4.31 -9.46
CA PHE A 39 -7.27 -5.32 -10.51
C PHE A 39 -8.69 -5.81 -10.80
N ILE A 40 -9.49 -6.13 -9.77
CA ILE A 40 -10.88 -6.54 -9.92
C ILE A 40 -11.70 -5.45 -10.61
N GLN A 41 -11.55 -4.19 -10.19
CA GLN A 41 -12.22 -3.04 -10.82
C GLN A 41 -11.88 -2.92 -12.32
N ALA A 42 -10.62 -3.10 -12.69
CA ALA A 42 -10.20 -3.04 -14.10
C ALA A 42 -10.72 -4.25 -14.90
N GLN A 43 -10.72 -5.45 -14.29
CA GLN A 43 -11.20 -6.66 -14.95
C GLN A 43 -12.73 -6.67 -15.12
N SER A 44 -13.49 -6.11 -14.19
CA SER A 44 -14.95 -6.01 -14.34
C SER A 44 -15.33 -5.09 -15.50
N LEU A 45 -14.58 -4.01 -15.75
CA LEU A 45 -14.80 -3.16 -16.92
C LEU A 45 -14.52 -3.89 -18.24
N LEU A 46 -13.39 -4.62 -18.33
CA LEU A 46 -13.06 -5.44 -19.50
C LEU A 46 -14.08 -6.57 -19.73
N LEU A 47 -14.58 -7.16 -18.65
CA LEU A 47 -15.64 -8.17 -18.73
C LEU A 47 -16.93 -7.55 -19.27
N LEU A 48 -17.33 -6.37 -18.78
CA LEU A 48 -18.51 -5.65 -19.24
C LEU A 48 -18.46 -5.39 -20.76
N GLU A 49 -17.31 -4.95 -21.29
CA GLU A 49 -17.11 -4.81 -22.74
C GLU A 49 -17.38 -6.13 -23.49
N LYS A 50 -16.91 -7.26 -22.95
CA LYS A 50 -17.11 -8.58 -23.56
C LYS A 50 -18.55 -9.07 -23.45
N LEU A 51 -19.25 -8.77 -22.37
CA LEU A 51 -20.66 -9.12 -22.21
C LEU A 51 -21.54 -8.32 -23.18
N ASN A 52 -21.23 -7.03 -23.38
CA ASN A 52 -21.89 -6.18 -24.37
C ASN A 52 -21.64 -6.68 -25.80
N GLU A 53 -20.43 -7.15 -26.13
CA GLU A 53 -20.13 -7.76 -27.44
C GLU A 53 -20.93 -9.06 -27.72
N LEU A 54 -21.42 -9.71 -26.67
CA LEU A 54 -22.16 -10.98 -26.74
C LEU A 54 -23.67 -10.82 -26.58
N ASP A 55 -24.18 -9.59 -26.48
CA ASP A 55 -25.59 -9.27 -26.22
C ASP A 55 -26.14 -9.96 -24.95
N LEU A 56 -25.30 -10.07 -23.90
CA LEU A 56 -25.66 -10.67 -22.61
C LEU A 56 -26.11 -9.59 -21.61
N ASP A 57 -27.28 -9.00 -21.85
CA ASP A 57 -27.76 -7.82 -21.12
C ASP A 57 -27.87 -8.04 -19.59
N ILE A 58 -28.41 -9.18 -19.16
CA ILE A 58 -28.60 -9.49 -17.74
C ILE A 58 -27.24 -9.61 -17.04
N GLU A 59 -26.28 -10.28 -17.68
CA GLU A 59 -24.93 -10.42 -17.16
C GLU A 59 -24.18 -9.08 -17.18
N ALA A 60 -24.42 -8.23 -18.18
CA ALA A 60 -23.85 -6.89 -18.26
C ALA A 60 -24.33 -6.02 -17.08
N ASP A 61 -25.63 -6.04 -16.77
CA ASP A 61 -26.20 -5.35 -15.61
C ASP A 61 -25.56 -5.83 -14.29
N LEU A 62 -25.37 -7.15 -14.15
CA LEU A 62 -24.67 -7.73 -12.99
C LEU A 62 -23.19 -7.31 -12.92
N CYS A 63 -22.54 -7.21 -14.07
CA CYS A 63 -21.13 -6.82 -14.16
C CYS A 63 -20.92 -5.32 -13.89
N GLU A 64 -21.88 -4.47 -14.24
CA GLU A 64 -21.89 -3.05 -13.89
C GLU A 64 -21.98 -2.86 -12.37
N ALA A 65 -22.91 -3.56 -11.69
CA ALA A 65 -23.00 -3.56 -10.23
C ALA A 65 -21.69 -4.06 -9.57
N LEU A 66 -21.09 -5.13 -10.12
CA LEU A 66 -19.78 -5.62 -9.66
C LEU A 66 -18.67 -4.57 -9.83
N HIS A 67 -18.70 -3.78 -10.91
CA HIS A 67 -17.74 -2.71 -11.14
C HIS A 67 -17.86 -1.59 -10.11
N GLU A 68 -19.09 -1.15 -9.83
CA GLU A 68 -19.36 -0.14 -8.80
C GLU A 68 -18.90 -0.61 -7.41
N ASP A 69 -19.20 -1.86 -7.04
CA ASP A 69 -18.76 -2.46 -5.78
C ASP A 69 -17.23 -2.54 -5.67
N ALA A 70 -16.55 -2.93 -6.77
CA ALA A 70 -15.10 -3.00 -6.81
C ALA A 70 -14.44 -1.61 -6.70
N GLU A 71 -15.01 -0.59 -7.35
CA GLU A 71 -14.59 0.79 -7.22
C GLU A 71 -14.76 1.30 -5.77
N HIS A 72 -15.93 1.07 -5.18
CA HIS A 72 -16.22 1.47 -3.81
C HIS A 72 -15.26 0.78 -2.82
N LEU A 73 -15.01 -0.53 -2.99
CA LEU A 73 -14.03 -1.27 -2.19
C LEU A 73 -12.62 -0.67 -2.32
N PHE A 74 -12.16 -0.38 -3.53
CA PHE A 74 -10.84 0.22 -3.76
C PHE A 74 -10.70 1.59 -3.07
N ARG A 75 -11.71 2.45 -3.21
CA ARG A 75 -11.76 3.78 -2.55
C ARG A 75 -11.74 3.66 -1.03
N SER A 76 -12.55 2.74 -0.48
CA SER A 76 -12.63 2.47 0.96
C SER A 76 -11.29 1.97 1.52
N LEU A 77 -10.66 1.02 0.83
CA LEU A 77 -9.32 0.51 1.20
C LEU A 77 -8.26 1.60 1.15
N THR A 78 -8.27 2.43 0.10
CA THR A 78 -7.31 3.54 -0.06
C THR A 78 -7.45 4.51 1.11
N THR A 79 -8.67 4.96 1.39
CA THR A 79 -8.95 5.88 2.50
C THR A 79 -8.55 5.29 3.85
N ARG A 80 -8.82 4.00 4.07
CA ARG A 80 -8.49 3.34 5.33
C ARG A 80 -6.98 3.15 5.50
N ILE A 81 -6.27 2.75 4.45
CA ILE A 81 -4.83 2.50 4.53
C ILE A 81 -4.07 3.83 4.61
N ASP A 82 -4.47 4.84 3.85
CA ASP A 82 -3.89 6.19 3.91
C ASP A 82 -4.17 6.85 5.26
N GLY A 83 -5.40 6.73 5.78
CA GLY A 83 -5.75 7.22 7.12
C GLY A 83 -5.09 6.44 8.27
N LEU A 84 -4.59 5.23 8.02
CA LEU A 84 -3.71 4.52 8.96
C LEU A 84 -2.28 5.06 8.94
N GLN A 85 -1.85 5.68 7.83
CA GLN A 85 -0.53 6.30 7.72
C GLN A 85 -0.44 7.63 8.49
N GLU A 86 -1.54 8.38 8.63
CA GLU A 86 -1.55 9.64 9.41
C GLU A 86 -1.50 9.43 10.93
N LYS A 87 -1.75 8.21 11.43
CA LYS A 87 -1.84 7.91 12.87
C LYS A 87 -0.53 7.44 13.52
N TYR A 88 0.55 7.31 12.76
CA TYR A 88 1.86 6.85 13.20
C TYR A 88 2.98 7.72 12.63
#